data_AF-A0A0H3LZG1-F1
#
_entry.id   AF-A0A0H3LZG1-F1
#
_cell.length_a   1.000
_cell.length_b   1.000
_cell.length_c   1.000
_cell.angle_alpha   90.00
_cell.angle_beta   90.00
_cell.angle_gamma   90.00
#
_symmetry.space_group_name_H-M   'P 1'
#
loop_
_entity.id
_entity.type
_entity.pdbx_description
1 polymer ?
#
loop_
_entity_poly.entity_id
_entity_poly.type
_entity_poly.pdbx_seq_one_letter_code
_entity_poly.pdbx_strand_id
1 'polypeptide(L)'
;MLVGYESNTADESGLYSNPYFATGKISMPPPLSDHLVQYIDGTDSTLQNMAYDVVNFLQWAAEPEMEVRKKLGIKVITFLLVITIFVFFVNKRLWKSLYKDK
;
A
#
# COMPACT_ATOMS: atom_id res chain seq x y z
N MET A 1 13.99 0.52 -0.22
CA MET A 1 14.97 -0.38 0.44
C MET A 1 15.55 -1.42 -0.51
N LEU A 2 14.75 -2.26 -1.21
CA LEU A 2 15.32 -3.31 -2.09
C LEU A 2 16.10 -2.78 -3.32
N VAL A 3 15.70 -1.63 -3.87
CA VAL A 3 16.28 -1.05 -5.10
C VAL A 3 17.37 -0.01 -4.83
N GLY A 4 17.39 0.59 -3.65
CA GLY A 4 18.16 1.81 -3.35
C GLY A 4 19.58 1.58 -2.86
N TYR A 5 20.25 0.49 -3.26
CA TYR A 5 21.65 0.28 -2.87
C TYR A 5 22.56 1.14 -3.74
N GLU A 6 23.44 1.92 -3.12
CA GLU A 6 24.42 2.77 -3.85
C GLU A 6 25.68 1.98 -4.23
N SER A 7 26.04 0.99 -3.43
CA SER A 7 27.18 0.11 -3.67
C SER A 7 26.84 -1.35 -3.36
N ASN A 8 27.39 -2.25 -4.16
CA ASN A 8 27.35 -3.70 -3.90
C ASN A 8 28.49 -4.17 -3.00
N THR A 9 29.32 -3.25 -2.52
CA THR A 9 30.46 -3.52 -1.65
C THR A 9 30.17 -3.03 -0.23
N ALA A 10 30.50 -3.86 0.74
CA ALA A 10 30.45 -3.49 2.14
C ALA A 10 31.57 -2.48 2.49
N ASP A 11 31.26 -1.57 3.40
CA ASP A 11 32.21 -0.68 4.07
C ASP A 11 33.16 -1.48 4.99
N GLU A 12 34.19 -0.84 5.54
CA GLU A 12 35.15 -1.47 6.47
C GLU A 12 34.49 -2.13 7.69
N SER A 13 33.27 -1.68 8.03
CA SER A 13 32.42 -2.19 9.10
C SER A 13 31.47 -3.32 8.69
N GLY A 14 31.51 -3.78 7.43
CA GLY A 14 30.60 -4.80 6.91
C GLY A 14 29.19 -4.29 6.57
N LEU A 15 29.00 -2.97 6.47
CA LEU A 15 27.70 -2.33 6.20
C LEU A 15 27.58 -1.84 4.75
N TYR A 16 26.37 -1.87 4.21
CA TYR A 16 26.02 -1.42 2.85
C TYR A 16 25.30 -0.06 2.89
N SER A 17 25.56 0.83 1.93
CA SER A 17 24.92 2.15 1.84
C SER A 17 23.52 2.05 1.21
N ASN A 18 22.51 2.58 1.90
CA ASN A 18 21.13 2.66 1.41
C ASN A 18 20.40 3.86 2.06
N PRO A 19 20.11 4.94 1.30
CA PRO A 19 19.50 6.15 1.84
C PRO A 19 18.07 5.95 2.36
N TYR A 20 17.40 4.85 2.00
CA TYR A 20 16.06 4.54 2.50
C TYR A 20 16.08 3.87 3.89
N PHE A 21 17.23 3.43 4.38
CA PHE A 21 17.36 2.91 5.74
C PHE A 21 17.60 4.06 6.72
N ALA A 22 17.03 3.98 7.93
CA ALA A 22 16.99 5.13 8.86
C ALA A 22 18.37 5.71 9.22
N THR A 23 19.41 4.87 9.26
CA THR A 23 20.80 5.29 9.54
C THR A 23 21.63 5.49 8.26
N GLY A 24 21.04 5.30 7.08
CA GLY A 24 21.72 5.31 5.77
C GLY A 24 22.61 4.09 5.49
N LYS A 25 22.86 3.23 6.48
CA LYS A 25 23.71 2.02 6.36
C LYS A 25 23.01 0.79 6.92
N ILE A 26 23.02 -0.32 6.17
CA ILE A 26 22.34 -1.57 6.53
C ILE A 26 23.32 -2.76 6.46
N SER A 27 23.22 -3.73 7.37
CA SER A 27 24.06 -4.94 7.37
C SER A 27 23.66 -5.98 6.31
N MET A 28 22.59 -5.72 5.56
CA MET A 28 22.05 -6.63 4.57
C MET A 28 22.71 -6.34 3.20
N PRO A 29 23.28 -7.34 2.52
CA PRO A 29 23.78 -7.17 1.15
C PRO A 29 22.61 -6.95 0.17
N PRO A 30 22.88 -6.36 -1.01
CA PRO A 30 21.90 -6.22 -2.07
C PRO A 30 21.31 -7.60 -2.45
N PRO A 31 20.01 -7.84 -2.20
CA PRO A 31 19.43 -9.17 -2.36
C PRO A 31 18.97 -9.48 -3.79
N LEU A 32 18.81 -8.45 -4.63
CA LEU A 32 18.27 -8.54 -5.98
C LEU A 32 19.31 -8.04 -6.99
N SER A 33 19.36 -8.70 -8.14
CA SER A 33 20.15 -8.31 -9.32
C SER A 33 19.35 -8.65 -10.57
N ASP A 34 19.59 -7.95 -11.68
CA ASP A 34 18.87 -8.25 -12.92
C ASP A 34 19.08 -9.71 -13.34
N HIS A 35 17.99 -10.33 -13.82
CA HIS A 35 17.97 -11.72 -14.29
C HIS A 35 18.28 -12.79 -13.24
N LEU A 36 18.09 -12.48 -11.95
CA LEU A 36 18.31 -13.43 -10.85
C LEU A 36 17.35 -14.63 -10.86
N VAL A 37 16.11 -14.44 -11.35
CA VAL A 37 15.08 -15.49 -11.39
C VAL A 37 14.45 -15.59 -12.77
N GLN A 38 13.95 -16.77 -13.14
CA GLN A 38 13.14 -16.94 -14.34
C GLN A 38 11.67 -17.01 -13.93
N TYR A 39 10.88 -16.05 -14.40
CA TYR A 39 9.44 -16.09 -14.20
C TYR A 39 8.78 -17.11 -15.14
N ILE A 40 7.77 -17.80 -14.64
CA ILE A 40 7.04 -18.86 -15.38
C ILE A 40 6.16 -18.32 -16.52
N ASP A 41 5.82 -17.04 -16.46
CA ASP A 41 4.97 -16.33 -17.42
C ASP A 41 5.78 -15.63 -18.52
N GLY A 42 7.11 -15.71 -18.47
CA GLY A 42 8.01 -15.03 -19.40
C GLY A 42 8.18 -13.53 -19.14
N THR A 43 7.74 -13.02 -17.99
CA THR A 43 8.00 -11.62 -17.59
C THR A 43 9.49 -11.38 -17.44
N ASP A 44 9.97 -10.21 -17.87
CA ASP A 44 11.37 -9.82 -17.68
C ASP A 44 11.68 -9.63 -16.19
N SER A 45 12.68 -10.38 -15.73
CA SER A 45 13.22 -10.38 -14.38
C SER A 45 14.16 -9.21 -14.12
N THR A 46 13.66 -7.99 -14.34
CA THR A 46 14.36 -6.76 -13.96
C THR A 46 14.32 -6.57 -12.44
N LEU A 47 15.32 -5.90 -11.89
CA LEU A 47 15.41 -5.59 -10.47
C LEU A 47 14.17 -4.85 -9.94
N GLN A 48 13.58 -3.96 -10.74
CA GLN A 48 12.36 -3.24 -10.38
C GLN A 48 11.14 -4.16 -10.31
N ASN A 49 10.97 -5.05 -11.30
CA ASN A 49 9.84 -5.99 -11.35
C ASN A 49 9.91 -6.97 -10.18
N MET A 50 11.09 -7.55 -9.91
CA MET A 50 11.27 -8.45 -8.78
C MET A 50 11.02 -7.76 -7.43
N ALA A 51 11.52 -6.53 -7.26
CA ALA A 51 11.25 -5.77 -6.04
C ALA A 51 9.74 -5.47 -5.88
N TYR A 52 9.04 -5.14 -6.96
CA TYR A 52 7.61 -4.89 -6.96
C TYR A 52 6.81 -6.15 -6.57
N ASP A 53 7.12 -7.28 -7.17
CA ASP A 53 6.41 -8.54 -6.92
C ASP A 53 6.63 -9.05 -5.50
N VAL A 54 7.87 -9.00 -5.00
CA VAL A 54 8.17 -9.38 -3.62
C VAL A 54 7.43 -8.48 -2.63
N VAL A 55 7.38 -7.17 -2.87
CA VAL A 55 6.64 -6.25 -2.00
C VAL A 55 5.14 -6.52 -2.02
N ASN A 56 4.57 -6.80 -3.19
CA ASN A 56 3.15 -7.18 -3.30
C ASN A 56 2.85 -8.49 -2.57
N PHE A 57 3.74 -9.48 -2.68
CA PHE A 57 3.61 -10.72 -1.94
C PHE A 57 3.69 -10.50 -0.42
N LEU A 58 4.66 -9.72 0.05
CA LEU A 58 4.79 -9.37 1.47
C LEU A 58 3.58 -8.57 1.98
N GLN A 59 3.03 -7.67 1.16
CA GLN A 59 1.82 -6.93 1.50
C GLN A 59 0.62 -7.86 1.65
N TRP A 60 0.47 -8.84 0.76
CA TRP A 60 -0.56 -9.87 0.89
C TRP A 60 -0.32 -10.77 2.10
N ALA A 61 0.93 -11.17 2.37
CA ALA A 61 1.27 -12.01 3.52
C ALA A 61 1.04 -11.31 4.86
N ALA A 62 1.28 -9.99 4.91
CA ALA A 62 0.96 -9.16 6.07
C ALA A 62 -0.55 -8.97 6.25
N GLU A 63 -1.32 -9.00 5.16
CA GLU A 63 -2.75 -8.68 5.17
C GLU A 63 -3.55 -9.53 4.16
N PRO A 64 -3.79 -10.82 4.48
CA PRO A 64 -4.45 -11.74 3.56
C PRO A 64 -5.93 -11.39 3.33
N GLU A 65 -6.58 -10.70 4.27
CA GLU A 65 -8.00 -10.32 4.20
C GLU A 65 -8.25 -9.00 3.46
N MET A 66 -7.21 -8.35 2.92
CA MET A 66 -7.30 -7.04 2.28
C MET A 66 -8.42 -6.95 1.23
N GLU A 67 -8.54 -7.97 0.37
CA GLU A 67 -9.55 -8.03 -0.68
C GLU A 67 -10.98 -8.10 -0.12
N VAL A 68 -11.19 -8.92 0.91
CA VAL A 68 -12.49 -9.07 1.56
C VAL A 68 -12.87 -7.78 2.28
N ARG A 69 -11.91 -7.18 3.00
CA ARG A 69 -12.13 -5.93 3.73
C ARG A 69 -12.43 -4.76 2.78
N LYS A 70 -11.70 -4.63 1.67
CA LYS A 70 -11.98 -3.60 0.66
C LYS A 70 -13.36 -3.77 0.03
N LYS A 71 -13.74 -5.00 -0.34
CA LYS A 71 -15.07 -5.31 -0.89
C LYS A 71 -16.19 -4.97 0.09
N LEU A 72 -16.01 -5.30 1.37
CA LEU A 72 -16.97 -4.93 2.41
C LEU A 72 -17.02 -3.42 2.62
N GLY A 73 -15.86 -2.76 2.66
CA GLY A 73 -15.75 -1.31 2.82
C GLY A 73 -16.53 -0.54 1.76
N ILE A 74 -16.44 -0.95 0.49
CA ILE A 74 -17.20 -0.32 -0.60
C ILE A 74 -18.71 -0.43 -0.32
N LYS A 75 -19.21 -1.62 0.05
CA LYS A 75 -20.64 -1.82 0.36
C LYS A 75 -21.09 -0.92 1.52
N VAL A 76 -20.29 -0.84 2.59
CA VAL A 76 -20.60 -0.03 3.77
C VAL A 76 -20.61 1.46 3.43
N ILE A 77 -19.61 1.95 2.68
CA ILE A 77 -19.53 3.36 2.26
C ILE A 77 -20.72 3.73 1.39
N THR A 78 -21.07 2.90 0.40
CA THR A 78 -22.25 3.14 -0.45
C THR A 78 -23.53 3.20 0.37
N PHE A 79 -23.71 2.28 1.32
CA PHE A 79 -24.87 2.27 2.20
C PHE A 79 -24.96 3.53 3.09
N LEU A 80 -23.84 3.92 3.71
CA LEU A 80 -23.78 5.12 4.54
C LEU A 80 -24.07 6.38 3.74
N LEU A 81 -23.56 6.50 2.50
CA LEU A 81 -23.83 7.64 1.63
C LEU A 81 -25.32 7.80 1.37
N VAL A 82 -26.02 6.70 1.05
CA VAL A 82 -27.46 6.70 0.84
C VAL A 82 -28.19 7.15 2.11
N ILE A 83 -27.87 6.56 3.27
CA ILE A 83 -28.48 6.94 4.55
C ILE A 83 -28.23 8.41 4.88
N THR A 84 -27.01 8.92 4.70
CA THR A 84 -26.68 10.32 4.96
C THR A 84 -27.54 11.26 4.13
N ILE A 85 -27.79 10.95 2.85
CA ILE A 85 -28.68 11.73 2.00
C ILE A 85 -30.12 11.71 2.53
N PHE A 86 -30.65 10.54 2.90
CA PHE A 86 -31.98 10.43 3.48
C PHE A 86 -32.12 11.22 4.79
N VAL A 87 -31.19 11.05 5.72
CA VAL A 87 -31.16 11.77 6.99
C VAL A 87 -31.05 13.27 6.76
N PHE A 88 -30.25 13.72 5.81
CA PHE A 88 -30.14 15.13 5.44
C PHE A 88 -31.48 15.72 4.98
N PHE A 89 -32.21 15.02 4.10
CA PHE A 89 -33.53 15.47 3.64
C PHE A 89 -34.55 15.52 4.77
N VAL A 90 -34.59 14.49 5.63
CA VAL A 90 -35.49 14.45 6.79
C VAL A 90 -35.18 15.60 7.75
N ASN A 91 -33.90 15.80 8.08
CA ASN A 91 -33.47 16.88 8.95
C ASN A 91 -33.85 18.24 8.35
N LYS A 92 -33.56 18.47 7.06
CA LYS A 92 -33.93 19.72 6.37
C LYS A 92 -35.44 19.98 6.40
N ARG A 93 -36.28 18.94 6.28
CA ARG A 93 -37.75 19.07 6.34
C ARG A 93 -38.24 19.43 7.74
N LEU A 94 -37.70 18.78 8.78
CA LEU A 94 -38.06 19.05 10.19
C LEU A 94 -37.69 20.47 10.61
N TRP A 95 -36.47 20.90 10.30
CA TRP A 95 -36.01 22.25 10.62
C TRP A 95 -36.77 23.33 9.84
N LYS A 96 -37.20 23.04 8.60
CA LYS A 96 -38.09 23.93 7.85
C LYS A 96 -39.45 24.10 8.52
N SER A 97 -39.98 23.07 9.19
CA SER A 97 -41.23 23.19 9.95
C SER A 97 -41.06 24.10 11.17
N LEU A 98 -39.99 23.88 11.95
CA LEU A 98 -39.74 24.63 13.19
C LEU A 98 -39.49 26.12 12.95
N TYR A 99 -38.86 26.50 11.84
CA TYR A 99 -38.53 27.90 11.54
C TYR A 99 -39.59 28.62 10.70
N LYS A 100 -40.65 27.93 10.25
CA LYS A 100 -41.71 28.51 9.41
C LYS A 100 -42.89 29.09 10.22
N ASP A 101 -42.96 28.79 11.52
CA ASP A 101 -44.02 29.30 12.42
C ASP A 101 -43.66 30.68 13.05
N LYS A 102 -43.14 31.62 12.25
CA LYS A 102 -43.03 33.05 12.58
C LYS A 102 -43.57 33.92 11.45
#